data_AF-A0A836PV43-F1
#
_entry.id   AF-A0A836PV43-F1
#
_cell.length_a   1.000
_cell.length_b   1.000
_cell.length_c   1.000
_cell.angle_alpha   90.00
_cell.angle_beta   90.00
_cell.angle_gamma   90.00
#
_symmetry.space_group_name_H-M   'P 1'
#
loop_
_entity.id
_entity.type
_entity.pdbx_description
1 polymer ?
#
loop_
_entity_poly.entity_id
_entity_poly.type
_entity_poly.pdbx_seq_one_letter_code
_entity_poly.pdbx_strand_id
1 'polypeptide(L)'
;SQLRVSEKEIKEAQSKISRKEVTALRDMSVHLLHRRKILAIAERVENRASVYRYFVPIPSVGCYIPGGQARYPSSVVMSVVPARKAGVKRIVVVSPPGRDGKIDPLTIAAAKMCGATEIYKVGGAQAIAALAYGTKSIPKVDKIVGPGGKFVSIAKSFVSDQTAIDMVAGPTELGIIADASSNPELVALDLISQAEHSKDTMCFVITQSKTTAKQIQKSIEKLIPGTERSSIIKESISKNGFIAVCKNQNEVIELANKIAPEHMELMVKNARSFSKKITGAGLLLIGKNTPSAASDYLLGTNHILPTSGFGRTRGGLSFLDFNKLQTIVESKKSTLREISKSLKTLTDAEGLPNHYKAVKRRLD
;
A
#
# COMPACT_ATOMS: atom_id res chain seq x y z
N SER A 1 -5.24 32.12 -7.16
CA SER A 1 -4.68 30.87 -7.68
C SER A 1 -5.78 29.81 -7.72
N GLN A 2 -5.91 29.04 -8.81
CA GLN A 2 -6.84 27.90 -8.83
C GLN A 2 -6.11 26.65 -8.32
N LEU A 3 -6.49 26.14 -7.14
CA LEU A 3 -5.94 24.91 -6.57
C LEU A 3 -6.28 23.68 -7.41
N ARG A 4 -7.50 23.64 -7.97
CA ARG A 4 -7.95 22.56 -8.85
C ARG A 4 -7.26 22.68 -10.21
N VAL A 5 -6.76 21.57 -10.73
CA VAL A 5 -6.27 21.48 -12.10
C VAL A 5 -7.46 21.57 -13.05
N SER A 6 -7.39 22.51 -13.99
CA SER A 6 -8.43 22.74 -14.99
C SER A 6 -8.38 21.72 -16.13
N GLU A 7 -9.49 21.56 -16.87
CA GLU A 7 -9.52 20.72 -18.07
C GLU A 7 -8.53 21.21 -19.16
N LYS A 8 -8.22 22.52 -19.19
CA LYS A 8 -7.17 23.06 -20.06
C LYS A 8 -5.79 22.52 -19.66
N GLU A 9 -5.44 22.60 -18.38
CA GLU A 9 -4.17 22.05 -17.87
C GLU A 9 -4.08 20.53 -18.08
N ILE A 10 -5.18 19.79 -17.97
CA ILE A 10 -5.22 18.35 -18.27
C ILE A 10 -4.90 18.09 -19.75
N LYS A 11 -5.53 18.82 -20.67
CA LYS A 11 -5.26 18.69 -22.12
C LYS A 11 -3.81 19.04 -22.46
N GLU A 12 -3.29 20.12 -21.90
CA GLU A 12 -1.88 20.52 -22.06
C GLU A 12 -0.92 19.48 -21.48
N ALA A 13 -1.26 18.84 -20.36
CA ALA A 13 -0.45 17.78 -19.78
C ALA A 13 -0.42 16.55 -20.70
N GLN A 14 -1.58 16.16 -21.26
CA GLN A 14 -1.70 15.04 -22.20
C GLN A 14 -0.95 15.27 -23.51
N SER A 15 -0.86 16.52 -23.99
CA SER A 15 -0.08 16.82 -25.21
C SER A 15 1.43 16.78 -25.00
N LYS A 16 1.90 16.81 -23.74
CA LYS A 16 3.32 16.83 -23.38
C LYS A 16 3.90 15.44 -23.11
N ILE A 17 3.07 14.40 -23.04
CA ILE A 17 3.54 13.02 -22.84
C ILE A 17 3.65 12.29 -24.16
N SER A 18 4.67 11.45 -24.27
CA SER A 18 4.92 10.62 -25.43
C SER A 18 3.92 9.44 -25.52
N ARG A 19 3.75 8.90 -26.73
CA ARG A 19 2.97 7.67 -26.92
C ARG A 19 3.55 6.49 -26.12
N LYS A 20 4.87 6.44 -25.95
CA LYS A 20 5.55 5.40 -25.15
C LYS A 20 5.15 5.48 -23.67
N GLU A 21 5.13 6.67 -23.09
CA GLU A 21 4.66 6.87 -21.70
C GLU A 21 3.18 6.50 -21.54
N VAL A 22 2.33 6.87 -22.51
CA VAL A 22 0.91 6.48 -22.51
C VAL A 22 0.76 4.95 -22.54
N THR A 23 1.50 4.26 -23.41
CA THR A 23 1.47 2.79 -23.48
C THR A 23 1.95 2.17 -22.18
N ALA A 24 3.08 2.62 -21.63
CA ALA A 24 3.61 2.11 -20.36
C ALA A 24 2.62 2.27 -19.19
N LEU A 25 1.93 3.41 -19.10
CA LEU A 25 0.88 3.64 -18.10
C LEU A 25 -0.32 2.69 -18.27
N ARG A 26 -0.71 2.40 -19.51
CA ARG A 26 -1.77 1.43 -19.81
C ARG A 26 -1.35 0.02 -19.44
N ASP A 27 -0.14 -0.38 -19.82
CA ASP A 27 0.40 -1.71 -19.51
C ASP A 27 0.46 -1.91 -17.99
N MET A 28 0.99 -0.93 -17.26
CA MET A 28 1.00 -0.91 -15.80
C MET A 28 -0.41 -1.11 -15.20
N SER A 29 -1.39 -0.36 -15.71
CA SER A 29 -2.79 -0.45 -15.27
C SER A 29 -3.40 -1.83 -15.57
N VAL A 30 -3.08 -2.42 -16.73
CA VAL A 30 -3.56 -3.73 -17.15
C VAL A 30 -2.93 -4.84 -16.32
N HIS A 31 -1.64 -4.78 -16.03
CA HIS A 31 -0.94 -5.74 -15.18
C HIS A 31 -1.47 -5.70 -13.73
N LEU A 32 -1.72 -4.50 -13.17
CA LEU A 32 -2.31 -4.35 -11.83
C LEU A 32 -3.72 -4.93 -11.71
N LEU A 33 -4.48 -4.92 -12.81
CA LEU A 33 -5.85 -5.44 -12.87
C LEU A 33 -5.92 -6.93 -13.25
N HIS A 34 -4.88 -7.47 -13.90
CA HIS A 34 -4.85 -8.86 -14.33
C HIS A 34 -4.95 -9.81 -13.13
N ARG A 35 -5.72 -10.90 -13.30
CA ARG A 35 -5.88 -12.01 -12.35
C ARG A 35 -6.55 -11.72 -10.99
N ARG A 36 -7.16 -10.55 -10.79
CA ARG A 36 -8.04 -10.35 -9.63
C ARG A 36 -9.46 -10.78 -9.97
N LYS A 37 -9.79 -12.07 -9.74
CA LYS A 37 -11.17 -12.40 -9.35
C LYS A 37 -11.38 -11.61 -8.06
N ILE A 38 -12.18 -10.54 -8.12
CA ILE A 38 -12.59 -9.83 -6.92
C ILE A 38 -13.14 -10.91 -5.99
N LEU A 39 -12.60 -10.98 -4.77
CA LEU A 39 -13.17 -11.78 -3.70
C LEU A 39 -14.60 -11.28 -3.49
N ALA A 40 -15.54 -11.84 -4.26
CA ALA A 40 -16.95 -11.71 -4.01
C ALA A 40 -17.23 -12.60 -2.79
N ILE A 41 -16.87 -12.09 -1.61
CA ILE A 41 -17.44 -12.62 -0.38
C ILE A 41 -18.89 -12.12 -0.39
N ALA A 42 -19.76 -12.91 -1.00
CA ALA A 42 -21.19 -12.88 -0.77
C ALA A 42 -21.47 -14.08 0.13
N GLU A 43 -21.26 -13.88 1.44
CA GLU A 43 -21.53 -14.92 2.42
C GLU A 43 -22.97 -14.75 2.89
N ARG A 44 -23.77 -15.81 2.71
CA ARG A 44 -25.09 -15.94 3.32
C ARG A 44 -24.98 -17.03 4.38
N VAL A 45 -25.13 -16.65 5.64
CA VAL A 45 -25.27 -17.61 6.74
C VAL A 45 -26.73 -17.61 7.14
N GLU A 46 -27.42 -18.69 6.78
CA GLU A 46 -28.77 -18.97 7.27
C GLU A 46 -28.67 -19.75 8.58
N ASN A 47 -28.93 -19.05 9.69
CA ASN A 47 -29.20 -19.69 10.99
C ASN A 47 -30.61 -19.24 11.42
N ARG A 48 -30.86 -19.16 12.74
CA ARG A 48 -32.14 -18.65 13.29
C ARG A 48 -32.52 -17.26 12.75
N ALA A 49 -31.53 -16.46 12.32
CA ALA A 49 -31.70 -15.23 11.54
C ALA A 49 -30.90 -15.34 10.23
N SER A 50 -31.33 -14.59 9.21
CA SER A 50 -30.60 -14.48 7.94
C SER A 50 -29.54 -13.40 8.05
N VAL A 51 -28.27 -13.76 7.85
CA VAL A 51 -27.15 -12.81 7.83
C VAL A 51 -26.52 -12.78 6.45
N TYR A 52 -26.45 -11.60 5.85
CA TYR A 52 -25.82 -11.35 4.55
C TYR A 52 -24.60 -10.46 4.73
N ARG A 53 -23.49 -10.81 4.08
CA ARG A 53 -22.27 -10.01 4.06
C ARG A 53 -21.78 -9.78 2.64
N TYR A 54 -21.50 -8.53 2.29
CA TYR A 54 -20.92 -8.16 1.01
C TYR A 54 -20.06 -6.90 1.11
N PHE A 55 -19.12 -6.72 0.18
CA PHE A 55 -18.28 -5.53 0.11
C PHE A 55 -19.01 -4.37 -0.58
N VAL A 56 -18.94 -3.19 0.02
CA VAL A 56 -19.41 -1.94 -0.58
C VAL A 56 -18.28 -0.92 -0.68
N PRO A 57 -18.17 -0.17 -1.79
CA PRO A 57 -17.11 0.82 -1.95
C PRO A 57 -17.24 1.97 -0.96
N ILE A 58 -16.09 2.51 -0.57
CA ILE A 58 -16.02 3.78 0.15
C ILE A 58 -16.51 4.90 -0.78
N PRO A 59 -17.33 5.87 -0.32
CA PRO A 59 -17.91 6.88 -1.20
C PRO A 59 -16.87 7.80 -1.85
N SER A 60 -15.89 8.27 -1.06
CA SER A 60 -14.83 9.17 -1.53
C SER A 60 -13.45 8.86 -0.96
N VAL A 61 -12.43 8.95 -1.82
CA VAL A 61 -11.03 8.67 -1.44
C VAL A 61 -10.10 9.75 -1.96
N GLY A 62 -9.18 10.21 -1.11
CA GLY A 62 -8.07 11.09 -1.47
C GLY A 62 -6.78 10.30 -1.66
N CYS A 63 -6.18 10.37 -2.84
CA CYS A 63 -4.88 9.78 -3.17
C CYS A 63 -3.81 10.87 -3.12
N TYR A 64 -2.91 10.78 -2.13
CA TYR A 64 -1.73 11.63 -2.07
C TYR A 64 -0.63 11.06 -2.97
N ILE A 65 -0.13 11.90 -3.89
CA ILE A 65 0.93 11.55 -4.83
C ILE A 65 2.15 12.42 -4.53
N PRO A 66 3.28 11.83 -4.10
CA PRO A 66 4.51 12.58 -3.88
C PRO A 66 4.96 13.36 -5.12
N GLY A 67 5.84 14.34 -4.91
CA GLY A 67 6.43 15.14 -5.98
C GLY A 67 7.64 15.93 -5.49
N GLY A 68 8.27 16.68 -6.38
CA GLY A 68 9.43 17.53 -6.07
C GLY A 68 10.77 16.85 -6.35
N GLN A 69 11.10 15.76 -5.64
CA GLN A 69 12.40 15.07 -5.82
C GLN A 69 12.43 14.16 -7.05
N ALA A 70 11.30 13.56 -7.43
CA ALA A 70 11.13 12.77 -8.64
C ALA A 70 9.67 12.86 -9.12
N ARG A 71 9.39 12.19 -10.24
CA ARG A 71 8.07 12.08 -10.86
C ARG A 71 7.48 10.72 -10.48
N TYR A 72 6.24 10.68 -9.96
CA TYR A 72 5.63 9.44 -9.44
C TYR A 72 4.29 9.07 -10.13
N PRO A 73 4.26 8.94 -11.46
CA PRO A 73 3.04 8.53 -12.15
C PRO A 73 2.64 7.08 -11.82
N SER A 74 3.59 6.22 -11.44
CA SER A 74 3.33 4.87 -10.96
C SER A 74 2.47 4.86 -9.70
N SER A 75 2.75 5.73 -8.72
CA SER A 75 1.94 5.85 -7.50
C SER A 75 0.51 6.33 -7.79
N VAL A 76 0.29 7.06 -8.89
CA VAL A 76 -1.05 7.37 -9.36
C VAL A 76 -1.78 6.11 -9.80
N VAL A 77 -1.15 5.28 -10.64
CA VAL A 77 -1.73 4.01 -11.09
C VAL A 77 -2.05 3.12 -9.89
N MET A 78 -1.09 2.98 -8.97
CA MET A 78 -1.19 2.09 -7.81
C MET A 78 -2.23 2.53 -6.77
N SER A 79 -2.63 3.80 -6.74
CA SER A 79 -3.69 4.29 -5.84
C SER A 79 -5.04 4.42 -6.53
N VAL A 80 -5.10 5.03 -7.73
CA VAL A 80 -6.34 5.40 -8.41
C VAL A 80 -6.98 4.20 -9.10
N VAL A 81 -6.21 3.31 -9.73
CA VAL A 81 -6.78 2.15 -10.45
C VAL A 81 -7.52 1.20 -9.50
N PRO A 82 -6.98 0.82 -8.32
CA PRO A 82 -7.71 0.02 -7.36
C PRO A 82 -8.97 0.71 -6.81
N ALA A 83 -8.91 2.03 -6.53
CA ALA A 83 -10.06 2.81 -6.09
C ALA A 83 -11.20 2.80 -7.12
N ARG A 84 -10.86 3.06 -8.39
CA ARG A 84 -11.83 3.02 -9.50
C ARG A 84 -12.41 1.61 -9.64
N LYS A 85 -11.58 0.58 -9.57
CA LYS A 85 -12.02 -0.82 -9.71
C LYS A 85 -12.92 -1.26 -8.55
N ALA A 86 -12.71 -0.71 -7.35
CA ALA A 86 -13.60 -0.89 -6.21
C ALA A 86 -14.98 -0.24 -6.41
N GLY A 87 -15.10 0.75 -7.28
CA GLY A 87 -16.34 1.49 -7.52
C GLY A 87 -16.46 2.77 -6.69
N VAL A 88 -15.35 3.25 -6.11
CA VAL A 88 -15.28 4.55 -5.45
C VAL A 88 -15.72 5.63 -6.44
N LYS A 89 -16.71 6.45 -6.05
CA LYS A 89 -17.35 7.41 -6.97
C LYS A 89 -16.59 8.72 -7.08
N ARG A 90 -15.94 9.16 -6.00
CA ARG A 90 -15.13 10.38 -5.97
C ARG A 90 -13.69 10.04 -5.59
N ILE A 91 -12.77 10.21 -6.53
CA ILE A 91 -11.34 9.92 -6.36
C ILE A 91 -10.56 11.22 -6.56
N VAL A 92 -10.07 11.78 -5.45
CA VAL A 92 -9.37 13.05 -5.42
C VAL A 92 -7.87 12.79 -5.43
N VAL A 93 -7.12 13.32 -6.40
CA VAL A 93 -5.66 13.28 -6.41
C VAL A 93 -5.12 14.61 -5.89
N VAL A 94 -4.19 14.57 -4.95
CA VAL A 94 -3.42 15.73 -4.50
C VAL A 94 -1.94 15.50 -4.75
N SER A 95 -1.25 16.49 -5.29
CA SER A 95 0.20 16.43 -5.52
C SER A 95 0.82 17.81 -5.34
N PRO A 96 2.01 17.92 -4.69
CA PRO A 96 2.67 19.20 -4.52
C PRO A 96 3.03 19.81 -5.88
N PRO A 97 2.69 21.09 -6.13
CA PRO A 97 3.17 21.77 -7.33
C PRO A 97 4.68 22.06 -7.20
N GLY A 98 5.35 22.14 -8.35
CA GLY A 98 6.71 22.66 -8.45
C GLY A 98 6.79 24.16 -8.17
N ARG A 99 8.01 24.72 -8.27
CA ARG A 99 8.25 26.17 -8.09
C ARG A 99 7.48 27.04 -9.09
N ASP A 100 7.16 26.48 -10.26
CA ASP A 100 6.34 27.11 -11.30
C ASP A 100 4.83 27.01 -11.02
N GLY A 101 4.43 26.43 -9.88
CA GLY A 101 3.03 26.25 -9.50
C GLY A 101 2.33 25.11 -10.22
N LYS A 102 3.02 24.28 -10.99
CA LYS A 102 2.42 23.19 -11.79
C LYS A 102 2.75 21.82 -11.23
N ILE A 103 1.85 20.87 -11.46
CA ILE A 103 2.16 19.44 -11.27
C ILE A 103 2.78 18.93 -12.56
N ASP A 104 3.66 17.94 -12.44
CA ASP A 104 4.23 17.20 -13.54
C ASP A 104 3.16 16.72 -14.56
N PRO A 105 3.34 16.97 -15.87
CA PRO A 105 2.39 16.55 -16.92
C PRO A 105 2.07 15.06 -16.91
N LEU A 106 3.05 14.19 -16.67
CA LEU A 106 2.84 12.74 -16.68
C LEU A 106 2.00 12.29 -15.49
N THR A 107 2.16 12.92 -14.34
CA THR A 107 1.34 12.71 -13.15
C THR A 107 -0.12 13.14 -13.38
N ILE A 108 -0.37 14.32 -13.97
CA ILE A 108 -1.73 14.79 -14.31
C ILE A 108 -2.38 13.84 -15.32
N ALA A 109 -1.66 13.48 -16.38
CA ALA A 109 -2.19 12.61 -17.43
C ALA A 109 -2.50 11.21 -16.88
N ALA A 110 -1.60 10.64 -16.07
CA ALA A 110 -1.83 9.36 -15.38
C ALA A 110 -3.08 9.41 -14.50
N ALA A 111 -3.28 10.51 -13.75
CA ALA A 111 -4.45 10.65 -12.86
C ALA A 111 -5.76 10.63 -13.65
N LYS A 112 -5.83 11.39 -14.75
CA LYS A 112 -7.01 11.39 -15.63
C LYS A 112 -7.22 10.02 -16.28
N MET A 113 -6.17 9.39 -16.81
CA MET A 113 -6.24 8.05 -17.44
C MET A 113 -6.70 6.95 -16.48
N CYS A 114 -6.26 7.02 -15.22
CA CYS A 114 -6.61 6.04 -14.19
C CYS A 114 -8.02 6.25 -13.62
N GLY A 115 -8.62 7.42 -13.83
CA GLY A 115 -9.99 7.74 -13.44
C GLY A 115 -10.13 8.59 -12.18
N ALA A 116 -9.13 9.43 -11.87
CA ALA A 116 -9.30 10.48 -10.87
C ALA A 116 -10.42 11.44 -11.30
N THR A 117 -11.28 11.82 -10.37
CA THR A 117 -12.39 12.75 -10.61
C THR A 117 -11.97 14.21 -10.41
N GLU A 118 -11.01 14.43 -9.52
CA GLU A 118 -10.50 15.75 -9.14
C GLU A 118 -8.98 15.67 -8.96
N ILE A 119 -8.27 16.73 -9.35
CA ILE A 119 -6.82 16.84 -9.16
C ILE A 119 -6.53 18.23 -8.55
N TYR A 120 -5.76 18.28 -7.48
CA TYR A 120 -5.40 19.52 -6.79
C TYR A 120 -3.89 19.70 -6.61
N LYS A 121 -3.45 20.94 -6.84
CA LYS A 121 -2.08 21.44 -6.71
C LYS A 121 -1.75 21.76 -5.25
N VAL A 122 -1.71 20.73 -4.41
CA VAL A 122 -1.40 20.82 -2.99
C VAL A 122 -0.68 19.55 -2.53
N GLY A 123 0.33 19.68 -1.67
CA GLY A 123 1.06 18.55 -1.09
C GLY A 123 1.36 18.75 0.40
N GLY A 124 2.19 17.90 0.98
CA GLY A 124 2.58 17.98 2.40
C GLY A 124 1.44 17.73 3.39
N ALA A 125 1.67 18.11 4.64
CA ALA A 125 0.71 17.95 5.74
C ALA A 125 -0.60 18.71 5.47
N GLN A 126 -0.52 19.87 4.85
CA GLN A 126 -1.67 20.71 4.49
C GLN A 126 -2.60 20.04 3.47
N ALA A 127 -2.08 19.22 2.56
CA ALA A 127 -2.92 18.44 1.65
C ALA A 127 -3.71 17.37 2.41
N ILE A 128 -3.07 16.70 3.37
CA ILE A 128 -3.72 15.70 4.23
C ILE A 128 -4.80 16.35 5.09
N ALA A 129 -4.50 17.50 5.71
CA ALA A 129 -5.48 18.26 6.47
C ALA A 129 -6.67 18.71 5.59
N ALA A 130 -6.40 19.21 4.37
CA ALA A 130 -7.47 19.61 3.45
C ALA A 130 -8.36 18.45 3.01
N LEU A 131 -7.79 17.26 2.82
CA LEU A 131 -8.55 16.04 2.51
C LEU A 131 -9.36 15.53 3.72
N ALA A 132 -8.80 15.59 4.93
CA ALA A 132 -9.46 15.07 6.13
C ALA A 132 -10.59 16.00 6.63
N TYR A 133 -10.27 17.29 6.77
CA TYR A 133 -11.19 18.26 7.37
C TYR A 133 -12.05 18.98 6.34
N GLY A 134 -11.61 19.00 5.08
CA GLY A 134 -12.26 19.77 4.03
C GLY A 134 -11.88 21.26 4.09
N THR A 135 -12.07 21.93 2.96
CA THR A 135 -11.90 23.37 2.78
C THR A 135 -12.98 23.90 1.83
N LYS A 136 -13.04 25.22 1.60
CA LYS A 136 -13.92 25.82 0.58
C LYS A 136 -13.70 25.26 -0.83
N SER A 137 -12.49 24.78 -1.15
CA SER A 137 -12.12 24.32 -2.50
C SER A 137 -11.93 22.80 -2.62
N ILE A 138 -11.61 22.14 -1.50
CA ILE A 138 -11.36 20.70 -1.42
C ILE A 138 -12.32 20.13 -0.39
N PRO A 139 -13.48 19.60 -0.80
CA PRO A 139 -14.38 18.89 0.10
C PRO A 139 -13.68 17.67 0.71
N LYS A 140 -13.97 17.39 1.99
CA LYS A 140 -13.40 16.25 2.72
C LYS A 140 -13.66 14.91 2.01
N VAL A 141 -12.79 13.94 2.24
CA VAL A 141 -12.92 12.56 1.77
C VAL A 141 -13.14 11.60 2.93
N ASP A 142 -13.65 10.40 2.65
CA ASP A 142 -13.90 9.38 3.68
C ASP A 142 -12.63 8.59 4.04
N LYS A 143 -11.68 8.48 3.09
CA LYS A 143 -10.39 7.81 3.31
C LYS A 143 -9.26 8.49 2.54
N ILE A 144 -8.05 8.51 3.11
CA ILE A 144 -6.83 9.02 2.48
C ILE A 144 -5.85 7.87 2.26
N VAL A 145 -5.30 7.75 1.06
CA VAL A 145 -4.32 6.73 0.68
C VAL A 145 -3.10 7.35 0.01
N GLY A 146 -2.02 6.59 -0.07
CA GLY A 146 -0.80 6.98 -0.77
C GLY A 146 0.37 7.24 0.18
N PRO A 147 1.60 6.92 -0.26
CA PRO A 147 2.81 7.15 0.52
C PRO A 147 3.17 8.64 0.51
N GLY A 148 3.99 9.05 1.48
CA GLY A 148 4.56 10.40 1.49
C GLY A 148 5.74 10.50 2.44
N GLY A 149 6.46 11.61 2.38
CA GLY A 149 7.57 11.87 3.29
C GLY A 149 7.09 12.05 4.75
N LYS A 150 8.04 12.19 5.68
CA LYS A 150 7.82 12.29 7.13
C LYS A 150 6.61 13.15 7.53
N PHE A 151 6.49 14.36 6.98
CA PHE A 151 5.38 15.27 7.30
C PHE A 151 4.00 14.74 6.87
N VAL A 152 3.93 14.06 5.73
CA VAL A 152 2.69 13.45 5.23
C VAL A 152 2.30 12.27 6.12
N SER A 153 3.26 11.41 6.47
CA SER A 153 3.03 10.27 7.37
C SER A 153 2.55 10.71 8.75
N ILE A 154 3.18 11.74 9.34
CA ILE A 154 2.76 12.31 10.62
C ILE A 154 1.36 12.93 10.51
N ALA A 155 1.09 13.70 9.45
CA ALA A 155 -0.24 14.28 9.25
C ALA A 155 -1.33 13.20 9.10
N LYS A 156 -1.05 12.13 8.34
CA LYS A 156 -1.95 10.98 8.22
C LYS A 156 -2.22 10.34 9.58
N SER A 157 -1.18 10.17 10.39
CA SER A 157 -1.33 9.64 11.76
C SER A 157 -2.25 10.52 12.61
N PHE A 158 -2.11 11.86 12.54
CA PHE A 158 -2.92 12.80 13.32
C PHE A 158 -4.38 12.88 12.90
N VAL A 159 -4.70 12.64 11.62
CA VAL A 159 -6.09 12.67 11.14
C VAL A 159 -6.77 11.31 11.20
N SER A 160 -6.05 10.24 11.59
CA SER A 160 -6.53 8.86 11.45
C SER A 160 -7.71 8.48 12.34
N ASP A 161 -7.96 9.27 13.39
CA ASP A 161 -9.13 9.19 14.26
C ASP A 161 -10.41 9.79 13.65
N GLN A 162 -10.27 10.67 12.65
CA GLN A 162 -11.36 11.41 12.02
C GLN A 162 -11.58 11.03 10.56
N THR A 163 -10.53 10.63 9.85
CA THR A 163 -10.56 10.20 8.46
C THR A 163 -9.71 8.97 8.31
N ALA A 164 -10.30 7.89 7.78
CA ALA A 164 -9.57 6.64 7.61
C ALA A 164 -8.33 6.86 6.75
N ILE A 165 -7.24 6.17 7.06
CA ILE A 165 -6.04 6.14 6.21
C ILE A 165 -5.80 4.71 5.71
N ASP A 166 -5.02 4.55 4.65
CA ASP A 166 -4.43 3.25 4.32
C ASP A 166 -3.49 2.81 5.43
N MET A 167 -2.36 3.51 5.61
CA MET A 167 -1.33 3.20 6.61
C MET A 167 -0.42 4.41 6.87
N VAL A 168 0.25 4.39 8.01
CA VAL A 168 1.38 5.29 8.28
C VAL A 168 2.63 4.66 7.69
N ALA A 169 3.23 5.32 6.69
CA ALA A 169 4.45 4.83 6.06
C ALA A 169 5.69 5.37 6.79
N GLY A 170 6.62 4.48 7.10
CA GLY A 170 8.00 4.79 7.45
C GLY A 170 8.93 4.81 6.23
N PRO A 171 10.26 4.80 6.45
CA PRO A 171 11.23 4.64 5.38
C PRO A 171 11.03 3.32 4.62
N THR A 172 11.37 3.33 3.33
CA THR A 172 11.22 2.17 2.45
C THR A 172 12.31 1.13 2.70
N GLU A 173 11.99 -0.16 2.54
CA GLU A 173 12.81 -1.29 3.01
C GLU A 173 12.91 -2.40 1.95
N LEU A 174 14.12 -2.88 1.66
CA LEU A 174 14.34 -4.12 0.89
C LEU A 174 15.25 -5.08 1.67
N GLY A 175 14.71 -6.27 1.95
CA GLY A 175 15.47 -7.42 2.42
C GLY A 175 15.69 -8.44 1.32
N ILE A 176 16.88 -9.02 1.24
CA ILE A 176 17.19 -10.12 0.31
C ILE A 176 17.72 -11.31 1.10
N ILE A 177 17.07 -12.47 0.97
CA ILE A 177 17.59 -13.74 1.48
C ILE A 177 18.39 -14.42 0.36
N ALA A 178 19.68 -14.60 0.60
CA ALA A 178 20.64 -15.10 -0.38
C ALA A 178 21.41 -16.33 0.13
N ASP A 179 21.67 -17.29 -0.75
CA ASP A 179 22.48 -18.47 -0.48
C ASP A 179 23.68 -18.54 -1.44
N ALA A 180 24.44 -19.65 -1.41
CA ALA A 180 25.60 -19.82 -2.27
C ALA A 180 25.27 -19.89 -3.78
N SER A 181 24.00 -20.05 -4.16
CA SER A 181 23.54 -20.07 -5.55
C SER A 181 23.15 -18.69 -6.08
N SER A 182 23.01 -17.69 -5.21
CA SER A 182 22.69 -16.32 -5.62
C SER A 182 23.86 -15.70 -6.39
N ASN A 183 23.57 -14.95 -7.46
CA ASN A 183 24.58 -14.11 -8.10
C ASN A 183 24.77 -12.83 -7.24
N PRO A 184 25.97 -12.58 -6.67
CA PRO A 184 26.22 -11.42 -5.83
C PRO A 184 26.01 -10.07 -6.54
N GLU A 185 26.23 -10.02 -7.85
CA GLU A 185 26.02 -8.80 -8.65
C GLU A 185 24.55 -8.46 -8.80
N LEU A 186 23.68 -9.45 -9.01
CA LEU A 186 22.23 -9.24 -9.06
C LEU A 186 21.69 -8.74 -7.71
N VAL A 187 22.11 -9.38 -6.62
CA VAL A 187 21.75 -8.94 -5.26
C VAL A 187 22.18 -7.49 -5.02
N ALA A 188 23.40 -7.12 -5.44
CA ALA A 188 23.88 -5.75 -5.28
C ALA A 188 23.05 -4.74 -6.10
N LEU A 189 22.68 -5.07 -7.33
CA LEU A 189 21.84 -4.21 -8.18
C LEU A 189 20.44 -3.99 -7.59
N ASP A 190 19.81 -5.02 -7.02
CA ASP A 190 18.49 -4.89 -6.39
C ASP A 190 18.56 -4.01 -5.11
N LEU A 191 19.61 -4.15 -4.30
CA LEU A 191 19.83 -3.25 -3.15
C LEU A 191 20.08 -1.79 -3.58
N ILE A 192 20.84 -1.59 -4.67
CA ILE A 192 21.12 -0.27 -5.24
C ILE A 192 19.84 0.38 -5.77
N SER A 193 18.99 -0.37 -6.48
CA SER A 193 17.72 0.16 -6.98
C SER A 193 16.80 0.60 -5.85
N GLN A 194 16.76 -0.13 -4.75
CA GLN A 194 15.97 0.31 -3.60
C GLN A 194 16.60 1.56 -2.93
N ALA A 195 17.92 1.55 -2.70
CA ALA A 195 18.64 2.62 -2.02
C ALA A 195 18.54 3.98 -2.72
N GLU A 196 18.23 4.02 -4.03
CA GLU A 196 18.05 5.28 -4.75
C GLU A 196 16.78 6.04 -4.33
N HIS A 197 15.81 5.39 -3.66
CA HIS A 197 14.56 6.04 -3.27
C HIS A 197 14.79 7.22 -2.31
N SER A 198 15.61 7.03 -1.27
CA SER A 198 15.86 8.02 -0.22
C SER A 198 17.11 7.68 0.58
N LYS A 199 17.72 8.70 1.22
CA LYS A 199 18.82 8.57 2.17
C LYS A 199 18.46 7.76 3.43
N ASP A 200 17.16 7.69 3.75
CA ASP A 200 16.65 6.94 4.90
C ASP A 200 16.21 5.51 4.54
N THR A 201 16.32 5.11 3.26
CA THR A 201 16.03 3.75 2.81
C THR A 201 16.92 2.74 3.54
N MET A 202 16.34 1.61 3.94
CA MET A 202 17.00 0.49 4.60
C MET A 202 17.10 -0.72 3.65
N CYS A 203 18.33 -1.17 3.39
CA CYS A 203 18.61 -2.28 2.47
C CYS A 203 19.43 -3.34 3.20
N PHE A 204 19.02 -4.60 3.19
CA PHE A 204 19.75 -5.63 3.92
C PHE A 204 19.75 -6.99 3.24
N VAL A 205 20.77 -7.79 3.58
CA VAL A 205 20.88 -9.18 3.15
C VAL A 205 20.87 -10.09 4.36
N ILE A 206 20.17 -11.23 4.26
CA ILE A 206 20.27 -12.32 5.23
C ILE A 206 20.83 -13.55 4.51
N THR A 207 21.91 -14.10 5.03
CA THR A 207 22.56 -15.29 4.45
C THR A 207 23.14 -16.19 5.53
N GLN A 208 23.43 -17.45 5.20
CA GLN A 208 24.18 -18.36 6.07
C GLN A 208 25.69 -18.39 5.73
N SER A 209 26.09 -17.76 4.63
CA SER A 209 27.43 -17.89 4.06
C SER A 209 28.23 -16.59 4.22
N LYS A 210 29.30 -16.64 5.03
CA LYS A 210 30.27 -15.54 5.12
C LYS A 210 30.90 -15.21 3.76
N THR A 211 31.08 -16.23 2.91
CA THR A 211 31.64 -16.05 1.57
C THR A 211 30.68 -15.27 0.68
N THR A 212 29.39 -15.65 0.68
CA THR A 212 28.34 -14.94 -0.07
C THR A 212 28.21 -13.50 0.41
N ALA A 213 28.22 -13.27 1.73
CA ALA A 213 28.21 -11.93 2.32
C ALA A 213 29.37 -11.05 1.80
N LYS A 214 30.61 -11.57 1.83
CA LYS A 214 31.78 -10.85 1.33
C LYS A 214 31.72 -10.58 -0.17
N GLN A 215 31.20 -11.52 -0.95
CA GLN A 215 31.05 -11.33 -2.39
C GLN A 215 30.03 -10.24 -2.71
N ILE A 216 28.88 -10.22 -2.03
CA ILE A 216 27.86 -9.19 -2.20
C ILE A 216 28.40 -7.82 -1.80
N GLN A 217 29.09 -7.73 -0.65
CA GLN A 217 29.73 -6.48 -0.22
C GLN A 217 30.68 -5.93 -1.29
N LYS A 218 31.55 -6.78 -1.84
CA LYS A 218 32.48 -6.39 -2.92
C LYS A 218 31.74 -5.91 -4.17
N SER A 219 30.65 -6.55 -4.54
CA SER A 219 29.82 -6.12 -5.68
C SER A 219 29.19 -4.76 -5.43
N ILE A 220 28.65 -4.50 -4.24
CA ILE A 220 28.10 -3.20 -3.85
C ILE A 220 29.17 -2.11 -3.93
N GLU A 221 30.34 -2.32 -3.32
CA GLU A 221 31.46 -1.37 -3.33
C GLU A 221 31.96 -1.06 -4.75
N LYS A 222 31.98 -2.07 -5.63
CA LYS A 222 32.36 -1.92 -7.04
C LYS A 222 31.32 -1.13 -7.85
N LEU A 223 30.02 -1.38 -7.64
CA LEU A 223 28.96 -0.86 -8.50
C LEU A 223 28.54 0.56 -8.14
N ILE A 224 28.42 0.90 -6.85
CA ILE A 224 27.90 2.22 -6.40
C ILE A 224 28.58 3.41 -7.10
N PRO A 225 29.93 3.48 -7.25
CA PRO A 225 30.58 4.63 -7.87
C PRO A 225 30.12 4.93 -9.31
N GLY A 226 29.69 3.90 -10.05
CA GLY A 226 29.24 4.03 -11.45
C GLY A 226 27.74 4.30 -11.62
N THR A 227 26.98 4.42 -10.53
CA THR A 227 25.52 4.57 -10.59
C THR A 227 25.07 6.02 -10.69
N GLU A 228 23.94 6.24 -11.36
CA GLU A 228 23.19 7.48 -11.22
C GLU A 228 22.72 7.64 -9.76
N ARG A 229 22.60 8.89 -9.28
CA ARG A 229 22.20 9.18 -7.89
C ARG A 229 23.09 8.52 -6.81
N SER A 230 24.34 8.20 -7.15
CA SER A 230 25.32 7.51 -6.28
C SER A 230 25.49 8.14 -4.89
N SER A 231 25.33 9.46 -4.76
CA SER A 231 25.40 10.13 -3.45
C SER A 231 24.28 9.71 -2.50
N ILE A 232 23.04 9.57 -2.99
CA ILE A 232 21.87 9.12 -2.22
C ILE A 232 22.04 7.64 -1.86
N ILE A 233 22.42 6.83 -2.86
CA ILE A 233 22.62 5.38 -2.70
C ILE A 233 23.70 5.10 -1.65
N LYS A 234 24.86 5.79 -1.75
CA LYS A 234 25.97 5.66 -0.80
C LYS A 234 25.56 6.04 0.62
N GLU A 235 24.81 7.13 0.78
CA GLU A 235 24.32 7.57 2.09
C GLU A 235 23.32 6.57 2.70
N SER A 236 22.36 6.07 1.91
CA SER A 236 21.40 5.06 2.35
C SER A 236 22.08 3.75 2.78
N ILE A 237 22.94 3.20 1.92
CA ILE A 237 23.62 1.92 2.19
C ILE A 237 24.57 2.04 3.38
N SER A 238 25.35 3.12 3.47
CA SER A 238 26.33 3.27 4.57
C SER A 238 25.68 3.51 5.93
N LYS A 239 24.55 4.21 5.97
CA LYS A 239 23.87 4.57 7.22
C LYS A 239 22.92 3.49 7.72
N ASN A 240 22.20 2.83 6.81
CA ASN A 240 21.07 1.97 7.14
C ASN A 240 21.25 0.52 6.65
N GLY A 241 22.28 0.23 5.86
CA GLY A 241 22.48 -1.08 5.25
C GLY A 241 23.25 -2.06 6.12
N PHE A 242 22.93 -3.36 6.01
CA PHE A 242 23.68 -4.42 6.69
C PHE A 242 23.56 -5.79 6.00
N ILE A 243 24.52 -6.67 6.28
CA ILE A 243 24.45 -8.09 5.91
C ILE A 243 24.45 -8.92 7.20
N ALA A 244 23.35 -9.62 7.46
CA ALA A 244 23.23 -10.56 8.56
C ALA A 244 23.68 -11.96 8.13
N VAL A 245 24.69 -12.50 8.83
CA VAL A 245 25.16 -13.87 8.64
C VAL A 245 24.63 -14.75 9.76
N CYS A 246 23.61 -15.55 9.45
CA CYS A 246 22.94 -16.47 10.37
C CYS A 246 23.64 -17.83 10.42
N LYS A 247 23.53 -18.54 11.54
CA LYS A 247 24.17 -19.86 11.73
C LYS A 247 23.43 -20.96 10.96
N ASN A 248 22.11 -20.85 10.86
CA ASN A 248 21.26 -21.87 10.27
C ASN A 248 20.01 -21.26 9.61
N GLN A 249 19.25 -22.09 8.91
CA GLN A 249 18.05 -21.66 8.18
C GLN A 249 16.96 -21.09 9.09
N ASN A 250 16.83 -21.60 10.32
CA ASN A 250 15.80 -21.14 11.26
C ASN A 250 16.07 -19.70 11.71
N GLU A 251 17.32 -19.36 12.00
CA GLU A 251 17.71 -17.98 12.32
C GLU A 251 17.44 -17.02 11.15
N VAL A 252 17.66 -17.45 9.90
CA VAL A 252 17.32 -16.64 8.71
C VAL A 252 15.82 -16.34 8.68
N ILE A 253 14.98 -17.36 8.90
CA ILE A 253 13.52 -17.25 8.87
C ILE A 253 13.02 -16.37 10.03
N GLU A 254 13.54 -16.60 11.23
CA GLU A 254 13.17 -15.84 12.42
C GLU A 254 13.51 -14.36 12.24
N LEU A 255 14.73 -14.05 11.78
CA LEU A 255 15.16 -12.68 11.53
C LEU A 255 14.29 -12.01 10.45
N ALA A 256 14.05 -12.69 9.33
CA ALA A 256 13.20 -12.18 8.25
C ALA A 256 11.78 -11.82 8.73
N ASN A 257 11.15 -12.72 9.50
CA ASN A 257 9.80 -12.50 10.06
C ASN A 257 9.80 -11.45 11.18
N LYS A 258 10.89 -11.32 11.93
CA LYS A 258 11.06 -10.31 12.99
C LYS A 258 11.35 -8.92 12.42
N ILE A 259 12.02 -8.80 11.29
CA ILE A 259 12.17 -7.51 10.60
C ILE A 259 10.84 -7.14 9.93
N ALA A 260 10.22 -8.10 9.22
CA ALA A 260 8.95 -7.91 8.53
C ALA A 260 8.96 -6.71 7.56
N PRO A 261 9.92 -6.70 6.61
CA PRO A 261 10.16 -5.55 5.76
C PRO A 261 9.04 -5.32 4.76
N GLU A 262 9.06 -4.16 4.14
CA GLU A 262 8.23 -3.82 2.97
C GLU A 262 8.41 -4.82 1.83
N HIS A 263 9.63 -4.98 1.32
CA HIS A 263 9.98 -5.97 0.30
C HIS A 263 10.88 -7.05 0.88
N MET A 264 10.62 -8.31 0.51
CA MET A 264 11.52 -9.43 0.78
C MET A 264 11.73 -10.25 -0.49
N GLU A 265 12.98 -10.34 -0.96
CA GLU A 265 13.38 -11.17 -2.08
C GLU A 265 14.00 -12.48 -1.62
N LEU A 266 13.62 -13.58 -2.27
CA LEU A 266 14.14 -14.92 -2.01
C LEU A 266 14.98 -15.40 -3.19
N MET A 267 16.29 -15.17 -3.14
CA MET A 267 17.24 -15.55 -4.18
C MET A 267 17.96 -16.86 -3.85
N VAL A 268 17.20 -17.91 -3.50
CA VAL A 268 17.73 -19.21 -3.02
C VAL A 268 17.29 -20.39 -3.88
N LYS A 269 18.04 -21.51 -3.86
CA LYS A 269 17.80 -22.69 -4.72
C LYS A 269 16.42 -23.34 -4.55
N ASN A 270 15.74 -23.13 -3.41
CA ASN A 270 14.41 -23.67 -3.10
C ASN A 270 13.39 -22.60 -2.67
N ALA A 271 13.43 -21.42 -3.31
CA ALA A 271 12.69 -20.22 -2.90
C ALA A 271 11.19 -20.44 -2.65
N ARG A 272 10.51 -21.28 -3.45
CA ARG A 272 9.06 -21.57 -3.29
C ARG A 272 8.73 -22.39 -2.04
N SER A 273 9.61 -23.28 -1.60
CA SER A 273 9.41 -24.02 -0.35
C SER A 273 9.73 -23.10 0.84
N PHE A 274 10.81 -22.33 0.69
CA PHE A 274 11.26 -21.36 1.69
C PHE A 274 10.20 -20.27 1.96
N SER A 275 9.54 -19.78 0.91
CA SER A 275 8.53 -18.72 1.02
C SER A 275 7.37 -19.04 1.95
N LYS A 276 7.01 -20.33 2.09
CA LYS A 276 5.93 -20.76 3.00
C LYS A 276 6.22 -20.46 4.47
N LYS A 277 7.49 -20.23 4.82
CA LYS A 277 7.94 -19.92 6.18
C LYS A 277 8.12 -18.42 6.43
N ILE A 278 8.04 -17.60 5.37
CA ILE A 278 8.16 -16.14 5.46
C ILE A 278 6.77 -15.54 5.48
N THR A 279 6.38 -15.03 6.65
CA THR A 279 5.03 -14.56 6.94
C THR A 279 4.99 -13.07 7.26
N GLY A 280 6.14 -12.44 7.52
CA GLY A 280 6.21 -11.05 7.96
C GLY A 280 6.40 -10.01 6.86
N ALA A 281 6.74 -10.39 5.62
CA ALA A 281 7.03 -9.42 4.57
C ALA A 281 5.75 -8.78 3.98
N GLY A 282 5.80 -7.48 3.68
CA GLY A 282 4.70 -6.78 3.00
C GLY A 282 4.47 -7.31 1.58
N LEU A 283 5.56 -7.56 0.85
CA LEU A 283 5.58 -8.24 -0.43
C LEU A 283 6.74 -9.24 -0.49
N LEU A 284 6.44 -10.48 -0.87
CA LEU A 284 7.41 -11.55 -1.02
C LEU A 284 7.67 -11.85 -2.50
N LEU A 285 8.92 -11.72 -2.92
CA LEU A 285 9.39 -11.85 -4.29
C LEU A 285 10.27 -13.09 -4.40
N ILE A 286 9.97 -13.99 -5.34
CA ILE A 286 10.51 -15.36 -5.33
C ILE A 286 11.35 -15.61 -6.57
N GLY A 287 12.65 -15.84 -6.35
CA GLY A 287 13.60 -16.23 -7.39
C GLY A 287 14.32 -15.04 -8.03
N LYS A 288 15.45 -15.33 -8.69
CA LYS A 288 16.38 -14.34 -9.25
C LYS A 288 15.83 -13.45 -10.37
N ASN A 289 14.67 -13.79 -10.93
CA ASN A 289 14.04 -13.07 -12.05
C ASN A 289 12.80 -12.30 -11.57
N THR A 290 12.77 -11.90 -10.29
CA THR A 290 11.63 -11.21 -9.69
C THR A 290 12.14 -10.05 -8.81
N PRO A 291 12.89 -9.10 -9.40
CA PRO A 291 13.41 -7.97 -8.64
C PRO A 291 12.27 -7.06 -8.18
N SER A 292 12.44 -6.45 -7.01
CA SER A 292 11.51 -5.45 -6.42
C SER A 292 11.18 -4.34 -7.41
N ALA A 293 12.17 -3.83 -8.14
CA ALA A 293 11.96 -2.83 -9.19
C ALA A 293 10.94 -3.28 -10.24
N ALA A 294 10.94 -4.54 -10.68
CA ALA A 294 9.92 -5.01 -11.62
C ALA A 294 8.53 -5.06 -10.96
N SER A 295 8.47 -5.40 -9.67
CA SER A 295 7.22 -5.46 -8.89
C SER A 295 6.59 -4.08 -8.66
N ASP A 296 7.42 -3.04 -8.59
CA ASP A 296 6.95 -1.66 -8.44
C ASP A 296 6.20 -1.11 -9.66
N TYR A 297 6.40 -1.74 -10.82
CA TYR A 297 5.82 -1.29 -12.08
C TYR A 297 4.94 -2.36 -12.74
N LEU A 298 5.49 -3.50 -13.14
CA LEU A 298 4.87 -4.33 -14.19
C LEU A 298 4.54 -5.78 -13.80
N LEU A 299 4.86 -6.24 -12.59
CA LEU A 299 4.49 -7.59 -12.16
C LEU A 299 3.05 -7.72 -11.61
N GLY A 300 2.27 -6.63 -11.62
CA GLY A 300 0.85 -6.64 -11.22
C GLY A 300 0.60 -6.60 -9.70
N THR A 301 1.65 -6.30 -8.92
CA THR A 301 1.59 -6.02 -7.49
C THR A 301 1.28 -4.54 -7.24
N ASN A 302 0.93 -4.19 -6.00
CA ASN A 302 0.79 -2.80 -5.58
C ASN A 302 1.99 -2.41 -4.72
N HIS A 303 2.71 -1.36 -5.12
CA HIS A 303 3.91 -0.91 -4.41
C HIS A 303 3.64 0.00 -3.20
N ILE A 304 2.38 0.33 -2.93
CA ILE A 304 2.02 1.06 -1.71
C ILE A 304 1.96 0.01 -0.59
N LEU A 305 3.12 -0.25 0.01
CA LEU A 305 3.37 -1.36 0.91
C LEU A 305 3.58 -0.89 2.36
N PRO A 306 3.33 -1.78 3.34
CA PRO A 306 3.66 -1.50 4.73
C PRO A 306 5.17 -1.53 4.95
N THR A 307 5.67 -0.58 5.73
CA THR A 307 7.08 -0.45 6.11
C THR A 307 7.24 -0.63 7.63
N SER A 308 8.48 -0.65 8.15
CA SER A 308 8.75 -0.58 9.59
C SER A 308 8.09 -1.72 10.40
N GLY A 309 8.10 -2.93 9.83
CA GLY A 309 7.59 -4.14 10.49
C GLY A 309 6.07 -4.36 10.39
N PHE A 310 5.33 -3.44 9.75
CA PHE A 310 3.88 -3.59 9.55
C PHE A 310 3.51 -4.68 8.54
N GLY A 311 4.47 -5.23 7.80
CA GLY A 311 4.25 -6.41 6.95
C GLY A 311 3.71 -7.62 7.73
N ARG A 312 3.93 -7.68 9.06
CA ARG A 312 3.33 -8.71 9.94
C ARG A 312 1.81 -8.70 9.98
N THR A 313 1.20 -7.53 9.81
CA THR A 313 -0.22 -7.33 10.09
C THR A 313 -1.03 -6.96 8.86
N ARG A 314 -0.36 -6.61 7.75
CA ARG A 314 -1.02 -6.24 6.51
C ARG A 314 -0.12 -6.47 5.29
N GLY A 315 -0.75 -6.56 4.13
CA GLY A 315 -0.06 -6.44 2.84
C GLY A 315 -0.16 -5.04 2.25
N GLY A 316 0.26 -4.93 0.99
CA GLY A 316 0.12 -3.72 0.20
C GLY A 316 -1.32 -3.31 -0.08
N LEU A 317 -1.48 -2.07 -0.55
CA LEU A 317 -2.77 -1.49 -0.88
C LEU A 317 -3.53 -2.35 -1.89
N SER A 318 -4.77 -2.69 -1.56
CA SER A 318 -5.56 -3.69 -2.24
C SER A 318 -6.98 -3.21 -2.49
N PHE A 319 -7.78 -4.02 -3.19
CA PHE A 319 -9.22 -3.78 -3.36
C PHE A 319 -9.94 -3.62 -2.00
N LEU A 320 -9.50 -4.35 -0.97
CA LEU A 320 -10.10 -4.31 0.36
C LEU A 320 -9.92 -2.95 1.03
N ASP A 321 -8.85 -2.22 0.71
CA ASP A 321 -8.62 -0.89 1.28
C ASP A 321 -9.63 0.16 0.79
N PHE A 322 -10.36 -0.12 -0.29
CA PHE A 322 -11.36 0.77 -0.89
C PHE A 322 -12.80 0.31 -0.67
N ASN A 323 -13.00 -0.76 0.10
CA ASN A 323 -14.30 -1.31 0.42
C ASN A 323 -14.46 -1.50 1.93
N LYS A 324 -15.71 -1.53 2.38
CA LYS A 324 -16.07 -1.99 3.72
C LYS A 324 -16.99 -3.21 3.63
N LEU A 325 -16.93 -4.07 4.64
CA LEU A 325 -17.86 -5.19 4.78
C LEU A 325 -19.20 -4.65 5.30
N GLN A 326 -20.24 -4.73 4.47
CA GLN A 326 -21.61 -4.46 4.88
C GLN A 326 -22.23 -5.76 5.41
N THR A 327 -22.75 -5.71 6.64
CA THR A 327 -23.54 -6.82 7.22
C THR A 327 -25.00 -6.40 7.28
N ILE A 328 -25.90 -7.28 6.82
CA ILE A 328 -27.36 -7.13 6.92
C ILE A 328 -27.88 -8.31 7.72
N VAL A 329 -28.72 -8.03 8.71
CA VAL A 329 -29.36 -9.06 9.55
C VAL A 329 -30.87 -8.89 9.47
N GLU A 330 -31.56 -9.97 9.10
CA GLU A 330 -33.01 -10.04 9.07
C GLU A 330 -33.49 -11.16 10.01
N SER A 331 -34.50 -10.85 10.83
CA SER A 331 -35.06 -11.77 11.81
C SER A 331 -36.57 -11.79 11.76
N LYS A 332 -37.18 -12.93 12.08
CA LYS A 332 -38.64 -13.08 12.18
C LYS A 332 -39.09 -13.03 13.65
N LYS A 333 -40.39 -12.84 13.89
CA LYS A 333 -40.98 -12.87 15.25
C LYS A 333 -40.73 -14.23 15.94
N SER A 334 -40.69 -15.35 15.20
CA SER A 334 -40.35 -16.68 15.73
C SER A 334 -38.95 -16.75 16.32
N THR A 335 -37.95 -16.25 15.59
CA THR A 335 -36.56 -16.14 16.05
C THR A 335 -36.47 -15.36 17.35
N LEU A 336 -37.19 -14.24 17.45
CA LEU A 336 -37.21 -13.43 18.68
C LEU A 336 -37.83 -14.18 19.86
N ARG A 337 -38.87 -15.01 19.64
CA ARG A 337 -39.45 -15.86 20.69
C ARG A 337 -38.44 -16.87 21.21
N GLU A 338 -37.73 -17.54 20.31
CA GLU A 338 -36.73 -18.56 20.66
C GLU A 338 -35.59 -18.00 21.52
N ILE A 339 -35.11 -16.78 21.24
CA ILE A 339 -33.97 -16.17 21.96
C ILE A 339 -34.40 -15.37 23.20
N SER A 340 -35.70 -15.11 23.38
CA SER A 340 -36.23 -14.15 24.37
C SER A 340 -35.75 -14.42 25.80
N LYS A 341 -35.75 -15.68 26.23
CA LYS A 341 -35.34 -16.08 27.58
C LYS A 341 -33.85 -15.79 27.82
N SER A 342 -32.98 -16.24 26.91
CA SER A 342 -31.54 -15.99 27.02
C SER A 342 -31.22 -14.50 26.93
N LEU A 343 -31.90 -13.76 26.06
CA LEU A 343 -31.74 -12.31 25.97
C LEU A 343 -32.12 -11.62 27.28
N LYS A 344 -33.24 -12.00 27.91
CA LYS A 344 -33.63 -11.47 29.22
C LYS A 344 -32.54 -11.75 30.26
N THR A 345 -32.08 -12.99 30.37
CA THR A 345 -31.03 -13.37 31.33
C THR A 345 -29.77 -12.51 31.15
N LEU A 346 -29.30 -12.36 29.91
CA LEU A 346 -28.09 -11.57 29.62
C LEU A 346 -28.31 -10.09 29.94
N THR A 347 -29.41 -9.51 29.46
CA THR A 347 -29.69 -8.08 29.67
C THR A 347 -29.98 -7.75 31.13
N ASP A 348 -30.55 -8.66 31.93
CA ASP A 348 -30.69 -8.48 33.38
C ASP A 348 -29.33 -8.53 34.08
N ALA A 349 -28.47 -9.50 33.72
CA ALA A 349 -27.12 -9.64 34.28
C ALA A 349 -26.23 -8.43 33.95
N GLU A 350 -26.42 -7.82 32.77
CA GLU A 350 -25.72 -6.61 32.33
C GLU A 350 -26.36 -5.32 32.85
N GLY A 351 -27.51 -5.38 33.54
CA GLY A 351 -28.21 -4.18 34.00
C GLY A 351 -28.80 -3.32 32.87
N LEU A 352 -29.15 -3.93 31.74
CA LEU A 352 -29.65 -3.31 30.51
C LEU A 352 -31.15 -3.63 30.23
N PRO A 353 -32.09 -3.33 31.13
CA PRO A 353 -33.48 -3.82 31.04
C PRO A 353 -34.24 -3.33 29.79
N ASN A 354 -33.87 -2.17 29.25
CA ASN A 354 -34.51 -1.63 28.05
C ASN A 354 -34.19 -2.42 26.78
N HIS A 355 -33.07 -3.16 26.73
CA HIS A 355 -32.74 -4.04 25.60
C HIS A 355 -33.76 -5.19 25.51
N TYR A 356 -34.07 -5.84 26.64
CA TYR A 356 -35.11 -6.86 26.68
C TYR A 356 -36.50 -6.28 26.38
N LYS A 357 -36.86 -5.11 26.95
CA LYS A 357 -38.16 -4.47 26.68
C LYS A 357 -38.39 -4.23 25.18
N ALA A 358 -37.36 -3.82 24.44
CA ALA A 358 -37.45 -3.62 23.00
C ALA A 358 -37.82 -4.91 22.23
N VAL A 359 -37.30 -6.06 22.67
CA VAL A 359 -37.66 -7.36 22.09
C VAL A 359 -39.02 -7.83 22.59
N LYS A 360 -39.29 -7.71 23.90
CA LYS A 360 -40.57 -8.09 24.51
C LYS A 360 -41.75 -7.43 23.82
N ARG A 361 -41.70 -6.11 23.53
CA ARG A 361 -42.79 -5.39 22.86
C ARG A 361 -43.12 -5.92 21.45
N ARG A 362 -42.17 -6.56 20.77
CA ARG A 362 -42.39 -7.21 19.46
C ARG A 362 -43.03 -8.60 19.62
N LEU A 363 -42.89 -9.22 20.79
CA LEU A 363 -43.46 -10.51 21.14
C LEU A 363 -44.89 -10.40 21.62
N ASP A 364 -45.15 -9.39 22.47
CA ASP A 364 -46.48 -8.86 22.78
C ASP A 364 -47.22 -8.52 21.47
#